data_AF-A0A926V480-F1
#
_entry.id   AF-A0A926V480-F1
#
_cell.length_a   1.000
_cell.length_b   1.000
_cell.length_c   1.000
_cell.angle_alpha   90.00
_cell.angle_beta   90.00
_cell.angle_gamma   90.00
#
_symmetry.space_group_name_H-M   'P 1'
#
loop_
_entity.id
_entity.type
_entity.pdbx_description
1 polymer ?
#
loop_
_entity_poly.entity_id
_entity_poly.type
_entity_poly.pdbx_seq_one_letter_code
_entity_poly.pdbx_strand_id
1 'polypeptide(L)'
;MAISTTESSVIYLPNPIFNCTATDAQFQCQADVQNQTLNVTLLKGSDYPYNPNVCRAEYGNQLVSCKDTGMNYAPILATMYELTGLPLTTEQLQAIERQYWGINTIKKWGEIRLLWIVMGLALAAGVIFGLFAWLHPGGISKGFVSVACGFGTYQMVWSVLGRLPYYDAVTSHGLTLDTWHRVLHGGAIAVGIITILTTALFLWERLNPIGAVLAGILSVLGMFQLCWSSLRWTFVHLPPFFSLSTSSSHVGYVLMWVSMAIATIFAIFTAVQLWQHSRQSLQWFRCLSGSFGGVAIAANVLMALLLGLGYID
;
A
#
# COMPACT_ATOMS: atom_id res chain seq x y z
N MET A 1 -4.65 -29.26 41.40
CA MET A 1 -4.94 -27.82 41.22
C MET A 1 -4.31 -27.40 39.92
N ALA A 2 -5.12 -27.23 38.87
CA ALA A 2 -4.64 -26.66 37.62
C ALA A 2 -4.52 -25.16 37.82
N ILE A 3 -3.30 -24.62 37.71
CA ILE A 3 -3.07 -23.19 37.62
C ILE A 3 -3.71 -22.75 36.31
N SER A 4 -4.81 -22.00 36.40
CA SER A 4 -5.40 -21.33 35.25
C SER A 4 -4.34 -20.37 34.73
N THR A 5 -3.77 -20.69 33.57
CA THR A 5 -3.09 -19.71 32.72
C THR A 5 -4.09 -18.61 32.44
N THR A 6 -3.99 -17.50 33.15
CA THR A 6 -4.61 -16.24 32.77
C THR A 6 -4.12 -15.97 31.36
N GLU A 7 -5.03 -16.04 30.37
CA GLU A 7 -4.74 -15.54 29.04
C GLU A 7 -4.21 -14.11 29.21
N SER A 8 -2.93 -13.91 28.91
CA SER A 8 -2.33 -12.59 28.92
C SER A 8 -3.09 -11.74 27.92
N SER A 9 -3.88 -10.78 28.39
CA SER A 9 -4.63 -9.88 27.51
C SER A 9 -3.64 -9.08 26.68
N VAL A 10 -3.53 -9.41 25.39
CA VAL A 10 -2.70 -8.67 24.44
C VAL A 10 -3.36 -7.33 24.18
N ILE A 11 -2.61 -6.25 24.39
CA ILE A 11 -3.05 -4.88 24.12
C ILE A 11 -2.20 -4.30 23.02
N TYR A 12 -2.86 -3.64 22.07
CA TYR A 12 -2.22 -2.97 20.95
C TYR A 12 -2.11 -1.47 21.24
N LEU A 13 -0.90 -0.94 21.07
CA LEU A 13 -0.59 0.48 21.20
C LEU A 13 -0.39 1.08 19.80
N PRO A 14 -1.02 2.23 19.46
CA PRO A 14 -0.90 2.80 18.13
C PRO A 14 0.42 3.56 17.96
N ASN A 15 1.11 3.39 16.83
CA ASN A 15 2.42 4.02 16.55
C ASN A 15 2.49 5.53 16.82
N PRO A 16 1.47 6.36 16.54
CA PRO A 16 1.53 7.80 16.75
C PRO A 16 1.75 8.26 18.19
N ILE A 17 1.59 7.40 19.21
CA ILE A 17 1.89 7.77 20.61
C ILE A 17 3.38 7.73 20.91
N PHE A 18 4.18 7.08 20.06
CA PHE A 18 5.61 6.98 20.22
C PHE A 18 6.29 8.17 19.55
N ASN A 19 7.07 8.91 20.34
CA ASN A 19 7.99 9.91 19.83
C ASN A 19 9.35 9.24 19.59
N CYS A 20 9.73 9.12 18.31
CA CYS A 20 10.94 8.41 17.92
C CYS A 20 12.02 9.38 17.44
N THR A 21 13.24 9.18 17.94
CA THR A 21 14.46 9.85 17.47
C THR A 21 15.39 8.81 16.86
N ALA A 22 15.97 9.13 15.70
CA ALA A 22 16.91 8.28 15.01
C ALA A 22 18.34 8.81 15.19
N THR A 23 19.26 7.91 15.55
CA THR A 23 20.71 8.17 15.60
C THR A 23 21.41 7.26 14.59
N ASP A 24 22.72 7.38 14.42
CA ASP A 24 23.48 6.56 13.45
C ASP A 24 23.39 5.06 13.73
N ALA A 25 23.27 4.65 15.00
CA ALA A 25 23.28 3.25 15.41
C ALA A 25 21.91 2.68 15.85
N GLN A 26 20.97 3.54 16.25
CA GLN A 26 19.72 3.08 16.86
C GLN A 26 18.53 4.04 16.64
N PHE A 27 17.33 3.48 16.73
CA PHE A 27 16.08 4.22 16.92
C PHE A 27 15.68 4.18 18.39
N GLN A 28 15.35 5.33 18.96
CA GLN A 28 14.85 5.45 20.32
C GLN A 28 13.43 6.01 20.26
N CYS A 29 12.46 5.22 20.72
CA CYS A 29 11.04 5.56 20.75
C CYS A 29 10.54 5.61 22.18
N GLN A 30 9.81 6.68 22.54
CA GLN A 30 9.26 6.84 23.88
C GLN A 30 7.76 7.16 23.82
N ALA A 31 6.98 6.60 24.74
CA ALA A 31 5.56 6.88 24.89
C ALA A 31 5.17 6.87 26.37
N ASP A 32 4.24 7.72 26.78
CA ASP A 32 3.69 7.67 28.14
C ASP A 32 2.45 6.76 28.16
N VAL A 33 2.52 5.69 28.95
CA VAL A 33 1.44 4.71 29.12
C VAL A 33 1.10 4.63 30.61
N GLN A 34 -0.13 5.00 30.97
CA GLN A 34 -0.62 4.98 32.37
C GLN A 34 0.30 5.76 33.34
N ASN A 35 0.68 6.99 32.96
CA ASN A 35 1.55 7.89 33.74
C ASN A 35 2.98 7.37 33.99
N GLN A 36 3.43 6.36 33.25
CA GLN A 36 4.83 5.93 33.24
C GLN A 36 5.35 5.90 31.81
N THR A 37 6.63 6.25 31.65
CA THR A 37 7.27 6.26 30.35
C THR A 37 7.67 4.84 29.95
N LEU A 38 7.27 4.47 28.74
CA LEU A 38 7.70 3.30 28.00
C LEU A 38 8.77 3.74 26.99
N ASN A 39 10.00 3.28 27.18
CA ASN A 39 11.12 3.51 26.27
C ASN A 39 11.42 2.23 25.50
N VAL A 40 11.53 2.34 24.19
CA VAL A 40 11.88 1.26 23.27
C VAL A 40 13.09 1.68 22.46
N THR A 41 14.16 0.90 22.55
CA THR A 41 15.40 1.12 21.80
C THR A 41 15.60 -0.03 20.81
N LEU A 42 15.80 0.33 19.55
CA LEU A 42 15.95 -0.59 18.41
C LEU A 42 17.31 -0.36 17.77
N LEU A 43 18.18 -1.37 17.78
CA LEU A 43 19.49 -1.26 17.13
C LEU A 43 19.35 -1.49 15.62
N LYS A 44 19.87 -0.57 14.82
CA LYS A 44 19.81 -0.67 13.35
C LYS A 44 20.54 -1.92 12.85
N GLY A 45 19.95 -2.63 11.90
CA GLY A 45 20.58 -3.78 11.26
C GLY A 45 21.77 -3.39 10.38
N SER A 46 22.78 -4.27 10.27
CA SER A 46 23.97 -4.06 9.44
C SER A 46 23.67 -4.02 7.95
N ASP A 47 22.73 -4.85 7.51
CA ASP A 47 22.40 -5.05 6.10
C ASP A 47 21.25 -4.14 5.65
N TYR A 48 20.35 -3.82 6.58
CA TYR A 48 19.23 -2.91 6.36
C TYR A 48 18.94 -2.12 7.64
N PRO A 49 19.13 -0.78 7.64
CA PRO A 49 19.04 0.01 8.87
C PRO A 49 17.64 -0.01 9.48
N TYR A 50 16.60 -0.26 8.69
CA TYR A 50 15.20 -0.33 9.16
C TYR A 50 14.72 -1.75 9.49
N ASN A 51 15.62 -2.75 9.52
CA ASN A 51 15.35 -4.08 10.03
C ASN A 51 16.18 -4.32 11.32
N PRO A 52 15.73 -3.82 12.47
CA PRO A 52 16.47 -3.94 13.72
C PRO A 52 16.35 -5.34 14.32
N ASN A 53 17.49 -6.01 14.50
CA ASN A 53 17.55 -7.38 15.05
C ASN A 53 17.51 -7.43 16.58
N VAL A 54 17.61 -6.29 17.26
CA VAL A 54 17.67 -6.19 18.72
C VAL A 54 16.69 -5.13 19.19
N CYS A 55 15.71 -5.54 19.98
CA CYS A 55 14.80 -4.64 20.70
C CYS A 55 15.08 -4.70 22.20
N ARG A 56 15.21 -3.53 22.83
CA ARG A 56 15.26 -3.37 24.28
C ARG A 56 14.15 -2.42 24.72
N ALA A 57 13.36 -2.81 25.70
CA ALA A 57 12.27 -1.99 26.20
C ALA A 57 12.33 -1.83 27.73
N GLU A 58 11.97 -0.64 28.20
CA GLU A 58 11.95 -0.26 29.61
C GLU A 58 10.64 0.47 29.92
N TYR A 59 9.94 0.05 30.98
CA TYR A 59 8.71 0.68 31.45
C TYR A 59 8.88 1.10 32.90
N GLY A 60 8.79 2.41 33.20
CA GLY A 60 8.99 2.90 34.57
C GLY A 60 10.36 2.52 35.15
N ASN A 61 11.42 2.53 34.33
CA ASN A 61 12.79 2.08 34.65
C ASN A 61 12.95 0.58 34.93
N GLN A 62 11.94 -0.25 34.63
CA GLN A 62 12.04 -1.71 34.68
C GLN A 62 12.18 -2.29 33.28
N LEU A 63 13.12 -3.23 33.11
CA LEU A 63 13.30 -3.93 31.85
C LEU A 63 12.08 -4.82 31.55
N VAL A 64 11.53 -4.67 30.34
CA VAL A 64 10.44 -5.50 29.84
C VAL A 64 10.89 -6.23 28.57
N SER A 65 10.27 -7.37 28.29
CA SER A 65 10.60 -8.18 27.12
C SER A 65 10.03 -7.54 25.87
N CYS A 66 10.82 -7.53 24.79
CA CYS A 66 10.43 -6.99 23.50
C CYS A 66 10.84 -7.97 22.39
N LYS A 67 9.90 -8.25 21.48
CA LYS A 67 10.14 -9.11 20.32
C LYS A 67 9.57 -8.47 19.06
N ASP A 68 10.29 -8.58 17.95
CA ASP A 68 9.76 -8.21 16.64
C ASP A 68 8.68 -9.21 16.20
N THR A 69 7.54 -8.68 15.80
CA THR A 69 6.39 -9.45 15.31
C THR A 69 5.91 -8.98 13.94
N GLY A 70 6.56 -7.98 13.33
CA GLY A 70 6.14 -7.41 12.05
C GLY A 70 6.54 -8.27 10.84
N MET A 71 5.81 -8.10 9.72
CA MET A 71 6.26 -8.61 8.43
C MET A 71 7.21 -7.61 7.73
N ASN A 72 8.25 -8.13 7.06
CA ASN A 72 9.33 -7.35 6.39
C ASN A 72 8.89 -6.44 5.20
N TYR A 73 7.59 -6.22 4.96
CA TYR A 73 7.09 -5.58 3.74
C TYR A 73 6.90 -4.06 3.82
N ALA A 74 6.86 -3.46 5.03
CA ALA A 74 6.79 -2.00 5.21
C ALA A 74 8.07 -1.42 5.84
N PRO A 75 9.17 -1.31 5.07
CA PRO A 75 10.47 -0.93 5.61
C PRO A 75 10.59 0.49 6.18
N ILE A 76 9.57 1.34 6.12
CA ILE A 76 9.69 2.77 6.47
C ILE A 76 8.65 3.25 7.50
N LEU A 77 7.54 2.54 7.74
CA LEU A 77 6.44 3.13 8.53
C LEU A 77 6.07 2.47 9.87
N ALA A 78 6.39 1.22 10.14
CA ALA A 78 5.94 0.58 11.39
C ALA A 78 6.59 -0.78 11.62
N THR A 79 7.77 -0.86 12.23
CA THR A 79 8.19 -2.14 12.80
C THR A 79 7.33 -2.40 14.04
N MET A 80 6.54 -3.48 14.05
CA MET A 80 5.66 -3.81 15.17
C MET A 80 6.39 -4.69 16.17
N TYR A 81 6.33 -4.29 17.45
CA TYR A 81 6.92 -5.06 18.54
C TYR A 81 5.85 -5.55 19.49
N GLU A 82 6.02 -6.79 19.91
CA GLU A 82 5.29 -7.36 21.03
C GLU A 82 6.09 -7.11 22.32
N LEU A 83 5.48 -6.35 23.22
CA LEU A 83 5.99 -6.10 24.57
C LEU A 83 5.31 -7.05 25.55
N THR A 84 6.12 -7.81 26.29
CA THR A 84 5.62 -8.78 27.29
C THR A 84 6.24 -8.51 28.66
N GLY A 85 5.48 -8.82 29.72
CA GLY A 85 5.93 -8.62 31.10
C GLY A 85 5.77 -7.18 31.63
N LEU A 86 4.86 -6.38 31.06
CA LEU A 86 4.52 -5.07 31.61
C LEU A 86 3.84 -5.23 33.00
N PRO A 87 4.30 -4.54 34.05
CA PRO A 87 3.77 -4.62 35.42
C PRO A 87 2.45 -3.81 35.58
N LEU A 88 1.49 -4.05 34.69
CA LEU A 88 0.20 -3.36 34.66
C LEU A 88 -0.87 -4.19 35.38
N THR A 89 -1.75 -3.52 36.14
CA THR A 89 -2.91 -4.17 36.74
C THR A 89 -4.00 -4.43 35.69
N THR A 90 -4.92 -5.36 35.96
CA THR A 90 -6.06 -5.64 35.08
C THR A 90 -6.91 -4.40 34.79
N GLU A 91 -7.08 -3.52 35.78
CA GLU A 91 -7.82 -2.26 35.62
C GLU A 91 -7.09 -1.30 34.69
N GLN A 92 -5.76 -1.19 34.82
CA GLN A 92 -4.92 -0.39 33.93
C GLN A 92 -4.94 -0.94 32.50
N LEU A 93 -4.86 -2.27 32.34
CA LEU A 93 -4.97 -2.94 31.05
C LEU A 93 -6.31 -2.64 30.38
N GLN A 94 -7.43 -2.76 31.10
CA GLN A 94 -8.75 -2.40 30.57
C GLN A 94 -8.87 -0.91 30.25
N ALA A 95 -8.24 -0.04 31.03
CA ALA A 95 -8.22 1.39 30.76
C ALA A 95 -7.46 1.72 29.47
N ILE A 96 -6.29 1.09 29.25
CA ILE A 96 -5.53 1.21 28.00
C ILE A 96 -6.34 0.64 26.83
N GLU A 97 -6.97 -0.52 26.99
CA GLU A 97 -7.80 -1.12 25.96
C GLU A 97 -8.97 -0.20 25.57
N ARG A 98 -9.63 0.45 26.54
CA ARG A 98 -10.70 1.44 26.27
C ARG A 98 -10.16 2.72 25.64
N GLN A 99 -9.02 3.22 26.12
CA GLN A 99 -8.37 4.42 25.57
C GLN A 99 -8.01 4.21 24.09
N TYR A 100 -7.51 3.04 23.75
CA TYR A 100 -7.11 2.65 22.40
C TYR A 100 -8.07 1.62 21.81
N TRP A 101 -9.37 1.79 22.03
CA TRP A 101 -10.39 0.81 21.62
C TRP A 101 -10.35 0.56 20.10
N GLY A 102 -10.08 1.59 19.29
CA GLY A 102 -10.05 1.47 17.82
C GLY A 102 -8.99 0.47 17.34
N ILE A 103 -7.74 0.62 17.78
CA ILE A 103 -6.67 -0.30 17.38
C ILE A 103 -6.86 -1.70 17.95
N ASN A 104 -7.31 -1.80 19.20
CA ASN A 104 -7.58 -3.09 19.82
C ASN A 104 -8.76 -3.81 19.14
N THR A 105 -9.79 -3.08 18.69
CA THR A 105 -10.91 -3.66 17.94
C THR A 105 -10.48 -4.10 16.54
N ILE A 106 -9.72 -3.26 15.83
CA ILE A 106 -9.29 -3.54 14.46
C ILE A 106 -8.30 -4.70 14.40
N LYS A 107 -7.30 -4.74 15.30
CA LYS A 107 -6.35 -5.87 15.36
C LYS A 107 -7.03 -7.18 15.77
N LYS A 108 -8.07 -7.15 16.63
CA LYS A 108 -8.90 -8.33 16.93
C LYS A 108 -9.61 -8.92 15.71
N TRP A 109 -9.89 -8.11 14.68
CA TRP A 109 -10.52 -8.63 13.45
C TRP A 109 -9.52 -9.44 12.61
N GLY A 110 -8.22 -9.27 12.85
CA GLY A 110 -7.15 -9.92 12.09
C GLY A 110 -6.88 -9.22 10.76
N GLU A 111 -5.61 -9.19 10.38
CA GLU A 111 -5.12 -8.50 9.19
C GLU A 111 -5.86 -8.95 7.92
N ILE A 112 -6.06 -10.27 7.76
CA ILE A 112 -6.76 -10.84 6.60
C ILE A 112 -8.16 -10.24 6.45
N ARG A 113 -8.95 -10.14 7.53
CA ARG A 113 -10.31 -9.56 7.46
C ARG A 113 -10.28 -8.07 7.13
N LEU A 114 -9.26 -7.36 7.60
CA LEU A 114 -9.10 -5.94 7.32
C LEU A 114 -8.76 -5.71 5.85
N LEU A 115 -7.86 -6.52 5.28
CA LEU A 115 -7.55 -6.51 3.85
C LEU A 115 -8.81 -6.79 3.01
N TRP A 116 -9.70 -7.68 3.48
CA TRP A 116 -10.99 -7.92 2.82
C TRP A 116 -11.92 -6.72 2.81
N ILE A 117 -12.01 -6.00 3.92
CA ILE A 117 -12.83 -4.78 4.01
C ILE A 117 -12.27 -3.73 3.05
N VAL A 118 -10.95 -3.55 3.03
CA VAL A 118 -10.29 -2.65 2.08
C VAL A 118 -10.60 -3.02 0.64
N MET A 119 -10.53 -4.31 0.31
CA MET A 119 -10.89 -4.80 -1.03
C MET A 119 -12.34 -4.47 -1.39
N GLY A 120 -13.28 -4.78 -0.49
CA GLY A 120 -14.70 -4.51 -0.70
C GLY A 120 -14.98 -3.02 -0.93
N LEU A 121 -14.38 -2.16 -0.13
CA LEU A 121 -14.49 -0.70 -0.27
C LEU A 121 -13.84 -0.19 -1.56
N ALA A 122 -12.68 -0.72 -1.94
CA ALA A 122 -12.00 -0.37 -3.18
C ALA A 122 -12.82 -0.78 -4.41
N LEU A 123 -13.38 -1.99 -4.42
CA LEU A 123 -14.26 -2.46 -5.50
C LEU A 123 -15.53 -1.61 -5.60
N ALA A 124 -16.17 -1.27 -4.46
CA ALA A 124 -17.31 -0.38 -4.44
C ALA A 124 -16.97 1.02 -4.99
N ALA A 125 -15.81 1.58 -4.61
CA ALA A 125 -15.33 2.83 -5.16
C ALA A 125 -15.15 2.74 -6.68
N GLY A 126 -14.56 1.65 -7.19
CA GLY A 126 -14.44 1.40 -8.62
C GLY A 126 -15.79 1.42 -9.35
N VAL A 127 -16.78 0.68 -8.85
CA VAL A 127 -18.14 0.69 -9.43
C VAL A 127 -18.74 2.09 -9.43
N ILE A 128 -18.62 2.83 -8.33
CA ILE A 128 -19.12 4.20 -8.21
C ILE A 128 -18.46 5.13 -9.22
N PHE A 129 -17.13 5.13 -9.32
CA PHE A 129 -16.40 5.99 -10.25
C PHE A 129 -16.65 5.61 -11.72
N GLY A 130 -16.78 4.32 -12.03
CA GLY A 130 -17.16 3.84 -13.35
C GLY A 130 -18.54 4.31 -13.78
N LEU A 131 -19.54 4.09 -12.92
CA LEU A 131 -20.92 4.55 -13.15
C LEU A 131 -20.99 6.08 -13.25
N PHE A 132 -20.27 6.80 -12.38
CA PHE A 132 -20.20 8.25 -12.44
C PHE A 132 -19.57 8.74 -13.76
N ALA A 133 -18.48 8.13 -14.21
CA ALA A 133 -17.85 8.47 -15.48
C ALA A 133 -18.76 8.17 -16.68
N TRP A 134 -19.59 7.13 -16.58
CA TRP A 134 -20.57 6.77 -17.60
C TRP A 134 -21.75 7.75 -17.66
N LEU A 135 -22.35 8.08 -16.51
CA LEU A 135 -23.53 8.94 -16.40
C LEU A 135 -23.20 10.43 -16.55
N HIS A 136 -22.01 10.84 -16.11
CA HIS A 136 -21.56 12.24 -16.12
C HIS A 136 -20.23 12.39 -16.89
N PRO A 137 -20.26 12.34 -18.24
CA PRO A 137 -19.08 12.45 -19.11
C PRO A 137 -18.49 13.88 -19.20
N GLY A 138 -18.50 14.65 -18.11
CA GLY A 138 -18.03 16.03 -18.02
C GLY A 138 -16.55 16.20 -17.68
N GLY A 139 -16.14 17.43 -17.32
CA GLY A 139 -14.75 17.75 -17.01
C GLY A 139 -14.20 17.00 -15.78
N ILE A 140 -15.04 16.74 -14.77
CA ILE A 140 -14.64 16.02 -13.56
C ILE A 140 -14.23 14.59 -13.87
N SER A 141 -15.01 13.86 -14.69
CA SER A 141 -14.67 12.48 -15.05
C SER A 141 -13.43 12.41 -15.92
N LYS A 142 -13.24 13.36 -16.85
CA LYS A 142 -12.00 13.46 -17.63
C LYS A 142 -10.78 13.74 -16.73
N GLY A 143 -10.92 14.63 -15.76
CA GLY A 143 -9.88 14.95 -14.78
C GLY A 143 -9.51 13.72 -13.93
N PHE A 144 -10.51 13.04 -13.38
CA PHE A 144 -10.30 11.83 -12.59
C PHE A 144 -9.62 10.72 -13.41
N VAL A 145 -10.10 10.45 -14.62
CA VAL A 145 -9.50 9.44 -15.53
C VAL A 145 -8.04 9.78 -15.83
N SER A 146 -7.73 11.06 -16.04
CA SER A 146 -6.35 11.50 -16.27
C SER A 146 -5.47 11.24 -15.06
N VAL A 147 -5.96 11.56 -13.85
CA VAL A 147 -5.28 11.25 -12.58
C VAL A 147 -5.08 9.74 -12.41
N ALA A 148 -6.10 8.93 -12.71
CA ALA A 148 -6.02 7.47 -12.65
C ALA A 148 -4.95 6.92 -13.59
N CYS A 149 -4.95 7.32 -14.87
CA CYS A 149 -3.92 6.90 -15.83
C CYS A 149 -2.51 7.32 -15.38
N GLY A 150 -2.38 8.53 -14.83
CA GLY A 150 -1.13 9.00 -14.23
C GLY A 150 -0.66 8.16 -13.07
N PHE A 151 -1.57 7.83 -12.15
CA PHE A 151 -1.28 6.95 -11.01
C PHE A 151 -0.86 5.55 -11.46
N GLY A 152 -1.56 4.97 -12.45
CA GLY A 152 -1.17 3.70 -13.05
C GLY A 152 0.23 3.75 -13.66
N THR A 153 0.57 4.82 -14.38
CA THR A 153 1.90 4.97 -14.99
C THR A 153 2.98 5.16 -13.92
N TYR A 154 2.70 5.95 -12.88
CA TYR A 154 3.57 6.08 -11.70
C TYR A 154 3.88 4.70 -11.10
N GLN A 155 2.85 3.90 -10.83
CA GLN A 155 3.02 2.56 -10.26
C GLN A 155 3.83 1.63 -11.17
N MET A 156 3.65 1.75 -12.49
CA MET A 156 4.40 0.94 -13.46
C MET A 156 5.88 1.30 -13.42
N VAL A 157 6.20 2.58 -13.54
CA VAL A 157 7.59 3.08 -13.51
C VAL A 157 8.26 2.74 -12.19
N TRP A 158 7.56 2.98 -11.07
CA TRP A 158 8.04 2.62 -9.74
C TRP A 158 8.31 1.11 -9.64
N SER A 159 7.41 0.26 -10.15
CA SER A 159 7.58 -1.20 -10.13
C SER A 159 8.73 -1.69 -11.01
N VAL A 160 8.94 -1.08 -12.17
CA VAL A 160 10.03 -1.44 -13.10
C VAL A 160 11.36 -1.01 -12.51
N LEU A 161 11.49 0.25 -12.10
CA LEU A 161 12.72 0.78 -11.52
C LEU A 161 13.04 0.11 -10.17
N GLY A 162 12.04 -0.18 -9.34
CA GLY A 162 12.21 -0.84 -8.05
C GLY A 162 12.63 -2.30 -8.14
N ARG A 163 12.47 -2.95 -9.29
CA ARG A 163 12.96 -4.31 -9.54
C ARG A 163 14.38 -4.36 -10.08
N LEU A 164 14.99 -3.22 -10.38
CA LEU A 164 16.39 -3.20 -10.79
C LEU A 164 17.26 -3.62 -9.60
N PRO A 165 18.16 -4.60 -9.75
CA PRO A 165 19.02 -5.06 -8.68
C PRO A 165 19.93 -3.90 -8.23
N TYR A 166 19.65 -3.37 -7.04
CA TYR A 166 20.36 -2.22 -6.47
C TYR A 166 21.87 -2.46 -6.42
N TYR A 167 22.30 -3.64 -5.97
CA TYR A 167 23.71 -3.98 -5.84
C TYR A 167 24.44 -4.08 -7.18
N ASP A 168 23.83 -4.65 -8.21
CA ASP A 168 24.53 -4.86 -9.49
C ASP A 168 24.49 -3.62 -10.40
N ALA A 169 23.37 -2.90 -10.43
CA ALA A 169 23.15 -1.82 -11.38
C ALA A 169 23.43 -0.41 -10.83
N VAL A 170 23.27 -0.21 -9.52
CA VAL A 170 23.21 1.15 -8.92
C VAL A 170 24.48 1.47 -8.12
N THR A 171 25.01 0.51 -7.35
CA THR A 171 26.25 0.73 -6.58
C THR A 171 27.48 0.91 -7.48
N SER A 172 27.48 0.29 -8.66
CA SER A 172 28.50 0.46 -9.70
C SER A 172 28.62 1.91 -10.22
N HIS A 173 27.57 2.73 -10.01
CA HIS A 173 27.53 4.14 -10.37
C HIS A 173 27.75 5.08 -9.15
N GLY A 174 28.16 4.54 -8.00
CA GLY A 174 28.46 5.34 -6.79
C GLY A 174 27.23 5.96 -6.11
N LEU A 175 26.02 5.50 -6.44
CA LEU A 175 24.78 6.02 -5.85
C LEU A 175 24.49 5.32 -4.52
N THR A 176 24.29 6.12 -3.46
CA THR A 176 23.79 5.64 -2.16
C THR A 176 22.32 5.21 -2.25
N LEU A 177 21.86 4.35 -1.35
CA LEU A 177 20.49 3.82 -1.31
C LEU A 177 19.42 4.93 -1.22
N ASP A 178 19.68 5.97 -0.42
CA ASP A 178 18.78 7.11 -0.26
C ASP A 178 18.65 7.93 -1.57
N THR A 179 19.76 8.14 -2.26
CA THR A 179 19.78 8.83 -3.57
C THR A 179 19.01 8.02 -4.61
N TRP A 180 19.17 6.69 -4.63
CA TRP A 180 18.41 5.81 -5.51
C TRP A 180 16.90 5.88 -5.25
N HIS A 181 16.47 5.84 -3.99
CA HIS A 181 15.06 6.00 -3.63
C HIS A 181 14.49 7.34 -4.13
N ARG A 182 15.24 8.44 -3.96
CA ARG A 182 14.81 9.76 -4.47
C ARG A 182 14.68 9.78 -5.99
N VAL A 183 15.62 9.19 -6.72
CA VAL A 183 15.57 9.08 -8.18
C VAL A 183 14.38 8.25 -8.63
N LEU A 184 14.15 7.11 -7.96
CA LEU A 184 13.05 6.21 -8.26
C LEU A 184 11.68 6.90 -8.06
N HIS A 185 11.45 7.49 -6.89
CA HIS A 185 10.21 8.22 -6.62
C HIS A 185 10.07 9.46 -7.52
N GLY A 186 11.13 10.25 -7.68
CA GLY A 186 11.12 11.45 -8.52
C GLY A 186 10.81 11.15 -9.99
N GLY A 187 11.45 10.12 -10.55
CA GLY A 187 11.21 9.68 -11.92
C GLY A 187 9.80 9.14 -12.12
N ALA A 188 9.31 8.30 -11.20
CA ALA A 188 7.95 7.79 -11.26
C ALA A 188 6.91 8.91 -11.17
N ILE A 189 7.11 9.89 -10.26
CA ILE A 189 6.22 11.06 -10.11
C ILE A 189 6.20 11.88 -11.40
N ALA A 190 7.38 12.17 -11.97
CA ALA A 190 7.48 12.96 -13.19
C ALA A 190 6.72 12.31 -14.36
N VAL A 191 6.92 11.01 -14.60
CA VAL A 191 6.19 10.28 -15.64
C VAL A 191 4.69 10.24 -15.34
N GLY A 192 4.31 10.04 -14.08
CA GLY A 192 2.91 10.11 -13.64
C GLY A 192 2.27 11.45 -14.01
N ILE A 193 2.89 12.57 -13.65
CA ILE A 193 2.40 13.93 -13.97
C ILE A 193 2.30 14.15 -15.49
N ILE A 194 3.31 13.74 -16.25
CA ILE A 194 3.29 13.83 -17.72
C ILE A 194 2.11 13.05 -18.30
N THR A 195 1.83 11.85 -17.79
CA THR A 195 0.64 11.09 -18.20
C THR A 195 -0.64 11.83 -17.84
N ILE A 196 -0.78 12.39 -16.63
CA ILE A 196 -1.99 13.17 -16.26
C ILE A 196 -2.23 14.30 -17.25
N LEU A 197 -1.20 15.08 -17.55
CA LEU A 197 -1.31 16.24 -18.44
C LEU A 197 -1.61 15.81 -19.87
N THR A 198 -0.93 14.79 -20.38
CA THR A 198 -1.12 14.31 -21.75
C THR A 198 -2.48 13.64 -21.94
N THR A 199 -2.93 12.80 -21.00
CA THR A 199 -4.28 12.20 -21.02
C THR A 199 -5.37 13.25 -20.89
N ALA A 200 -5.17 14.28 -20.06
CA ALA A 200 -6.11 15.40 -19.98
C ALA A 200 -6.18 16.16 -21.31
N LEU A 201 -5.04 16.57 -21.87
CA LEU A 201 -5.03 17.27 -23.17
C LEU A 201 -5.66 16.42 -24.29
N PHE A 202 -5.46 15.10 -24.27
CA PHE A 202 -6.11 14.17 -25.20
C PHE A 202 -7.63 14.14 -25.03
N LEU A 203 -8.14 13.98 -23.81
CA LEU A 203 -9.58 13.91 -23.54
C LEU A 203 -10.31 15.23 -23.76
N TRP A 204 -9.58 16.35 -23.77
CA TRP A 204 -10.08 17.66 -24.13
C TRP A 204 -9.85 18.02 -25.62
N GLU A 205 -9.38 17.07 -26.43
CA GLU A 205 -9.18 17.24 -27.87
C GLU A 205 -8.21 18.39 -28.22
N ARG A 206 -7.21 18.63 -27.35
CA ARG A 206 -6.22 19.73 -27.48
C ARG A 206 -4.85 19.28 -27.98
N LEU A 207 -4.71 18.03 -28.42
CA LEU A 207 -3.42 17.49 -28.87
C LEU A 207 -3.36 17.32 -30.39
N ASN A 208 -2.18 17.61 -30.93
CA ASN A 208 -1.81 17.22 -32.29
C ASN A 208 -1.70 15.68 -32.41
N PRO A 209 -1.72 15.11 -33.63
CA PRO A 209 -1.70 13.66 -33.83
C PRO A 209 -0.54 12.94 -33.12
N ILE A 210 0.67 13.52 -33.13
CA ILE A 210 1.84 12.94 -32.44
C ILE A 210 1.63 12.93 -30.92
N GLY A 211 1.11 14.02 -30.36
CA GLY A 211 0.77 14.10 -28.94
C GLY A 211 -0.34 13.12 -28.56
N ALA A 212 -1.30 12.90 -29.46
CA ALA A 212 -2.37 11.92 -29.27
C ALA A 212 -1.83 10.48 -29.23
N VAL A 213 -0.84 10.13 -30.06
CA VAL A 213 -0.16 8.82 -29.99
C VAL A 213 0.56 8.66 -28.65
N LEU A 214 1.32 9.67 -28.22
CA LEU A 214 2.02 9.63 -26.92
C LEU A 214 1.04 9.47 -25.75
N ALA A 215 -0.02 10.28 -25.72
CA ALA A 215 -1.08 10.18 -24.71
C ALA A 215 -1.77 8.81 -24.74
N GLY A 216 -1.97 8.26 -25.94
CA GLY A 216 -2.49 6.91 -26.14
C GLY A 216 -1.62 5.84 -25.50
N ILE A 217 -0.32 5.85 -25.80
CA ILE A 217 0.66 4.91 -25.23
C ILE A 217 0.69 5.02 -23.70
N LEU A 218 0.85 6.22 -23.16
CA LEU A 218 0.92 6.45 -21.71
C LEU A 218 -0.38 6.01 -21.02
N SER A 219 -1.54 6.28 -21.62
CA SER A 219 -2.84 5.86 -21.07
C SER A 219 -3.02 4.33 -21.11
N VAL A 220 -2.54 3.67 -22.17
CA VAL A 220 -2.53 2.19 -22.27
C VAL A 220 -1.66 1.57 -21.20
N LEU A 221 -0.45 2.10 -20.99
CA LEU A 221 0.46 1.65 -19.93
C LEU A 221 -0.14 1.86 -18.54
N GLY A 222 -0.73 3.03 -18.30
CA GLY A 222 -1.46 3.32 -17.07
C GLY A 222 -2.61 2.34 -16.85
N MET A 223 -3.41 2.06 -17.88
CA MET A 223 -4.53 1.13 -17.79
C MET A 223 -4.10 -0.32 -17.56
N PHE A 224 -3.04 -0.78 -18.22
CA PHE A 224 -2.44 -2.07 -17.94
C PHE A 224 -2.12 -2.19 -16.45
N GLN A 225 -1.40 -1.21 -15.89
CA GLN A 225 -0.96 -1.26 -14.51
C GLN A 225 -2.10 -1.15 -13.50
N LEU A 226 -3.11 -0.31 -13.75
CA LEU A 226 -4.29 -0.20 -12.90
C LEU A 226 -5.05 -1.53 -12.85
N CYS A 227 -5.25 -2.15 -14.02
CA CYS A 227 -5.91 -3.45 -14.14
C CYS A 227 -5.10 -4.55 -13.46
N TRP A 228 -3.80 -4.62 -13.78
CA TRP A 228 -2.85 -5.56 -13.16
C TRP A 228 -2.85 -5.46 -11.64
N SER A 229 -2.74 -4.25 -11.09
CA SER A 229 -2.67 -4.04 -9.64
C SER A 229 -3.98 -4.41 -8.96
N SER A 230 -5.12 -4.02 -9.55
CA SER A 230 -6.46 -4.34 -9.02
C SER A 230 -6.72 -5.85 -9.03
N LEU A 231 -6.40 -6.53 -10.14
CA LEU A 231 -6.63 -7.96 -10.30
C LEU A 231 -5.65 -8.80 -9.49
N ARG A 232 -4.36 -8.46 -9.51
CA ARG A 232 -3.33 -9.18 -8.74
C ARG A 232 -3.71 -9.21 -7.27
N TRP A 233 -4.11 -8.06 -6.72
CA TRP A 233 -4.51 -7.99 -5.31
C TRP A 233 -5.76 -8.84 -5.05
N THR A 234 -6.77 -8.74 -5.92
CA THR A 234 -8.01 -9.54 -5.82
C THR A 234 -7.72 -11.04 -5.85
N PHE A 235 -6.93 -11.50 -6.80
CA PHE A 235 -6.65 -12.92 -7.00
C PHE A 235 -5.68 -13.50 -5.97
N VAL A 236 -4.68 -12.74 -5.51
CA VAL A 236 -3.77 -13.22 -4.46
C VAL A 236 -4.52 -13.47 -3.16
N HIS A 237 -5.50 -12.62 -2.83
CA HIS A 237 -6.25 -12.77 -1.60
C HIS A 237 -7.49 -13.67 -1.76
N LEU A 238 -8.04 -13.90 -2.95
CA LEU A 238 -9.24 -14.75 -3.16
C LEU A 238 -9.20 -16.15 -2.52
N PRO A 239 -8.12 -16.94 -2.64
CA PRO A 239 -8.11 -18.31 -2.13
C PRO A 239 -8.29 -18.44 -0.60
N PRO A 240 -7.59 -17.67 0.27
CA PRO A 240 -7.84 -17.74 1.70
C PRO A 240 -9.27 -17.34 2.10
N PHE A 241 -10.02 -16.60 1.27
CA PHE A 241 -11.45 -16.33 1.50
C PHE A 241 -12.27 -17.63 1.53
N PHE A 242 -12.01 -18.52 0.57
CA PHE A 242 -12.72 -19.79 0.45
C PHE A 242 -12.11 -20.88 1.32
N SER A 243 -11.26 -20.51 2.29
CA SER A 243 -10.49 -21.44 3.12
C SER A 243 -9.64 -22.42 2.29
N LEU A 244 -9.28 -22.03 1.06
CA LEU A 244 -8.41 -22.80 0.20
C LEU A 244 -6.98 -22.55 0.66
N SER A 245 -6.34 -23.60 1.19
CA SER A 245 -4.93 -23.54 1.57
C SER A 245 -4.08 -23.28 0.32
N THR A 246 -3.55 -22.07 0.19
CA THR A 246 -2.50 -21.73 -0.79
C THR A 246 -1.14 -22.11 -0.23
N SER A 247 -0.94 -23.40 0.02
CA SER A 247 0.36 -23.91 0.45
C SER A 247 1.34 -24.12 -0.71
N SER A 248 0.90 -24.00 -1.96
CA SER A 248 1.77 -24.09 -3.13
C SER A 248 2.00 -22.72 -3.78
N SER A 249 3.26 -22.32 -3.84
CA SER A 249 3.75 -21.18 -4.63
C SER A 249 3.21 -21.20 -6.06
N HIS A 250 2.96 -22.38 -6.63
CA HIS A 250 2.35 -22.57 -7.95
C HIS A 250 0.98 -21.92 -8.13
N VAL A 251 0.07 -21.98 -7.15
CA VAL A 251 -1.26 -21.36 -7.29
C VAL A 251 -1.15 -19.84 -7.37
N GLY A 252 -0.26 -19.25 -6.56
CA GLY A 252 0.04 -17.81 -6.61
C GLY A 252 0.61 -17.38 -7.96
N TYR A 253 1.53 -18.16 -8.52
CA TYR A 253 2.09 -17.88 -9.85
C TYR A 253 1.03 -17.96 -10.96
N VAL A 254 0.19 -18.99 -10.97
CA VAL A 254 -0.87 -19.13 -11.99
C VAL A 254 -1.84 -17.95 -11.92
N LEU A 255 -2.26 -17.55 -10.72
CA LEU A 255 -3.15 -16.40 -10.52
C LEU A 255 -2.50 -15.07 -10.96
N MET A 256 -1.19 -14.92 -10.75
CA MET A 256 -0.43 -13.82 -11.33
C MET A 256 -0.46 -13.86 -12.86
N TRP A 257 -0.18 -14.99 -13.52
CA TRP A 257 -0.22 -15.07 -14.98
C TRP A 257 -1.61 -14.75 -15.55
N VAL A 258 -2.67 -15.23 -14.91
CA VAL A 258 -4.06 -14.92 -15.30
C VAL A 258 -4.34 -13.41 -15.18
N SER A 259 -3.92 -12.77 -14.08
CA SER A 259 -4.04 -11.32 -13.90
C SER A 259 -3.35 -10.56 -15.03
N MET A 260 -2.21 -11.08 -15.52
CA MET A 260 -1.38 -10.41 -16.51
C MET A 260 -2.01 -10.51 -17.89
N ALA A 261 -2.55 -11.69 -18.21
CA ALA A 261 -3.29 -11.92 -19.44
C ALA A 261 -4.51 -11.00 -19.51
N ILE A 262 -5.29 -10.91 -18.43
CA ILE A 262 -6.46 -10.02 -18.38
C ILE A 262 -6.04 -8.55 -18.51
N ALA A 263 -5.02 -8.11 -17.76
CA ALA A 263 -4.52 -6.73 -17.86
C ALA A 263 -4.03 -6.38 -19.27
N THR A 264 -3.38 -7.33 -19.96
CA THR A 264 -2.97 -7.17 -21.36
C THR A 264 -4.17 -7.01 -22.29
N ILE A 265 -5.21 -7.82 -22.12
CA ILE A 265 -6.46 -7.70 -22.90
C ILE A 265 -7.08 -6.31 -22.72
N PHE A 266 -7.15 -5.82 -21.48
CA PHE A 266 -7.66 -4.47 -21.20
C PHE A 266 -6.79 -3.36 -21.79
N ALA A 267 -5.46 -3.54 -21.82
CA ALA A 267 -4.53 -2.62 -22.43
C ALA A 267 -4.74 -2.55 -23.96
N ILE A 268 -4.87 -3.71 -24.62
CA ILE A 268 -5.17 -3.79 -26.07
C ILE A 268 -6.54 -3.17 -26.36
N PHE A 269 -7.55 -3.50 -25.57
CA PHE A 269 -8.88 -2.89 -25.71
C PHE A 269 -8.81 -1.37 -25.57
N THR A 270 -8.08 -0.86 -24.57
CA THR A 270 -7.84 0.57 -24.37
C THR A 270 -7.18 1.20 -25.60
N ALA A 271 -6.16 0.56 -26.16
CA ALA A 271 -5.48 1.04 -27.37
C ALA A 271 -6.46 1.16 -28.54
N VAL A 272 -7.30 0.14 -28.75
CA VAL A 272 -8.33 0.15 -29.79
C VAL A 272 -9.35 1.26 -29.57
N GLN A 273 -9.84 1.45 -28.33
CA GLN A 273 -10.78 2.52 -28.03
C GLN A 273 -10.18 3.91 -28.26
N LEU A 274 -8.94 4.13 -27.83
CA LEU A 274 -8.25 5.41 -28.02
C LEU A 274 -7.95 5.68 -29.51
N TRP A 275 -7.65 4.63 -30.28
CA TRP A 275 -7.41 4.70 -31.72
C TRP A 275 -8.67 5.06 -32.52
N GLN A 276 -9.82 4.45 -32.18
CA GLN A 276 -11.08 4.72 -32.87
C GLN A 276 -11.58 6.16 -32.68
N HIS A 277 -11.26 6.76 -31.53
CA HIS A 277 -11.53 8.17 -31.22
C HIS A 277 -13.00 8.61 -31.39
N SER A 278 -13.95 7.66 -31.34
CA SER A 278 -15.39 7.94 -31.37
C SER A 278 -15.88 8.36 -29.97
N ARG A 279 -16.98 9.13 -29.90
CA ARG A 279 -17.58 9.52 -28.61
C ARG A 279 -17.89 8.32 -27.70
N GLN A 280 -18.37 7.23 -28.30
CA GLN A 280 -18.67 5.98 -27.59
C GLN A 280 -17.40 5.30 -27.07
N SER A 281 -16.33 5.28 -27.89
CA SER A 281 -15.04 4.70 -27.48
C SER A 281 -14.39 5.45 -26.32
N LEU A 282 -14.43 6.79 -26.35
CA LEU A 282 -13.96 7.64 -25.27
C LEU A 282 -14.82 7.52 -24.01
N GLN A 283 -16.11 7.19 -24.13
CA GLN A 283 -16.97 6.90 -22.99
C GLN A 283 -16.60 5.56 -22.33
N TRP A 284 -16.37 4.52 -23.12
CA TRP A 284 -15.87 3.23 -22.62
C TRP A 284 -14.52 3.37 -21.93
N PHE A 285 -13.57 4.08 -22.56
CA PHE A 285 -12.29 4.37 -21.97
C PHE A 285 -12.45 5.05 -20.61
N ARG A 286 -13.22 6.14 -20.53
CA ARG A 286 -13.44 6.86 -19.27
C ARG A 286 -14.10 6.00 -18.19
N CYS A 287 -15.06 5.17 -18.55
CA CYS A 287 -15.71 4.25 -17.62
C CYS A 287 -14.73 3.21 -17.08
N LEU A 288 -13.97 2.54 -17.96
CA LEU A 288 -13.01 1.52 -17.55
C LEU A 288 -11.86 2.11 -16.72
N SER A 289 -11.28 3.23 -17.17
CA SER A 289 -10.25 3.94 -16.41
C SER A 289 -10.77 4.50 -15.10
N GLY A 290 -12.01 4.97 -15.08
CA GLY A 290 -12.70 5.40 -13.87
C GLY A 290 -12.85 4.24 -12.86
N SER A 291 -13.29 3.08 -13.34
CA SER A 291 -13.47 1.89 -12.51
C SER A 291 -12.16 1.38 -11.94
N PHE A 292 -11.20 1.00 -12.79
CA PHE A 292 -9.92 0.46 -12.32
C PHE A 292 -9.09 1.51 -11.58
N GLY A 293 -9.18 2.78 -11.98
CA GLY A 293 -8.59 3.90 -11.27
C GLY A 293 -9.15 4.05 -9.86
N GLY A 294 -10.48 4.00 -9.72
CA GLY A 294 -11.18 4.04 -8.42
C GLY A 294 -10.73 2.91 -7.51
N VAL A 295 -10.70 1.67 -8.01
CA VAL A 295 -10.21 0.51 -7.23
C VAL A 295 -8.76 0.72 -6.80
N ALA A 296 -7.85 1.02 -7.74
CA ALA A 296 -6.43 1.11 -7.43
C ALA A 296 -6.12 2.26 -6.45
N ILE A 297 -6.68 3.45 -6.67
CA ILE A 297 -6.46 4.60 -5.80
C ILE A 297 -7.06 4.35 -4.41
N ALA A 298 -8.31 3.89 -4.33
CA ALA A 298 -8.95 3.61 -3.05
C ALA A 298 -8.21 2.53 -2.27
N ALA A 299 -7.81 1.43 -2.92
CA ALA A 299 -7.02 0.39 -2.28
C ALA A 299 -5.70 0.93 -1.73
N ASN A 300 -4.95 1.72 -2.52
CA ASN A 300 -3.67 2.28 -2.06
C ASN A 300 -3.85 3.29 -0.92
N VAL A 301 -4.87 4.16 -0.98
CA VAL A 301 -5.15 5.13 0.09
C VAL A 301 -5.58 4.43 1.37
N LEU A 302 -6.47 3.44 1.28
CA LEU A 302 -6.91 2.67 2.43
C LEU A 302 -5.75 1.86 3.03
N MET A 303 -4.92 1.21 2.20
CA MET A 303 -3.72 0.52 2.66
C MET A 303 -2.73 1.47 3.33
N ALA A 304 -2.46 2.63 2.74
CA ALA A 304 -1.60 3.64 3.34
C ALA A 304 -2.15 4.16 4.67
N LEU A 305 -3.47 4.30 4.79
CA LEU A 305 -4.14 4.68 6.03
C LEU A 305 -4.02 3.57 7.08
N LEU A 306 -4.20 2.31 6.70
CA LEU A 306 -4.02 1.18 7.62
C LEU A 306 -2.55 1.03 8.06
N LEU A 307 -1.60 1.21 7.15
CA LEU A 307 -0.16 1.23 7.46
C LEU A 307 0.20 2.39 8.38
N GLY A 308 -0.26 3.60 8.06
CA GLY A 308 0.00 4.80 8.87
C GLY A 308 -0.63 4.74 10.26
N LEU A 309 -1.72 4.00 10.43
CA LEU A 309 -2.35 3.74 11.72
C LEU A 309 -1.79 2.49 12.44
N GLY A 310 -0.87 1.75 11.82
CA GLY A 310 -0.27 0.55 12.41
C GLY A 310 -1.22 -0.65 12.48
N TYR A 311 -2.20 -0.74 11.58
CA TYR A 311 -3.19 -1.82 11.55
C TYR A 311 -2.79 -3.02 10.70
N ILE A 312 -2.00 -2.80 9.66
CA ILE A 312 -1.44 -3.83 8.79
C ILE A 312 0.07 -3.62 8.70
N ASP A 313 0.77 -4.69 8.30
CA ASP A 313 2.23 -4.77 8.25
C ASP A 313 2.75 -4.71 6.80
#